data_AF-A0A349HVI9-F1
#
_entry.id   AF-A0A349HVI9-F1
#
_cell.length_a   1.000
_cell.length_b   1.000
_cell.length_c   1.000
_cell.angle_alpha   90.00
_cell.angle_beta   90.00
_cell.angle_gamma   90.00
#
_symmetry.space_group_name_H-M   'P 1'
#
loop_
_entity.id
_entity.type
_entity.pdbx_description
1 polymer ?
#
loop_
_entity_poly.entity_id
_entity_poly.type
_entity_poly.pdbx_seq_one_letter_code
_entity_poly.pdbx_strand_id
1 'polypeptide(L)'
;MLVQKITNTPVLNQFAKNDCCKPRKNSMFTSKTSDSISFGKSKESLVTDAFLQIAKNRKPSSLGEYMGTVGKTNFIFKETKFGKEAQLSVLRNNEHVTFNVSRGTNKPVAIVEAVEGNNSKNLVQIIQRFLKIVH
;
A
#
# COMPACT_ATOMS: atom_id res chain seq x y z
N MET A 1 -44.84 -16.28 3.02
CA MET A 1 -44.23 -17.44 2.32
C MET A 1 -43.76 -16.96 0.95
N LEU A 2 -42.53 -17.32 0.58
CA LEU A 2 -41.87 -17.16 -0.73
C LEU A 2 -41.60 -15.74 -1.29
N VAL A 3 -40.43 -15.23 -0.93
CA VAL A 3 -39.66 -14.23 -1.69
C VAL A 3 -39.26 -14.86 -3.03
N GLN A 4 -39.81 -14.36 -4.14
CA GLN A 4 -39.40 -14.76 -5.48
C GLN A 4 -38.12 -14.02 -5.88
N LYS A 5 -37.07 -14.80 -6.14
CA LYS A 5 -35.73 -14.38 -6.54
C LYS A 5 -35.76 -14.02 -8.03
N ILE A 6 -35.61 -12.74 -8.38
CA ILE A 6 -35.42 -12.31 -9.77
C ILE A 6 -33.91 -12.10 -9.99
N THR A 7 -33.27 -13.10 -10.61
CA THR A 7 -31.93 -13.00 -11.20
C THR A 7 -32.05 -12.31 -12.56
N ASN A 8 -31.63 -11.05 -12.65
CA ASN A 8 -31.42 -10.37 -13.93
C ASN A 8 -29.92 -10.25 -14.21
N THR A 9 -29.40 -11.23 -14.95
CA THR A 9 -28.12 -11.18 -15.66
C THR A 9 -28.30 -10.30 -16.89
N PRO A 10 -27.56 -9.20 -17.08
CA PRO A 10 -27.62 -8.46 -18.34
C PRO A 10 -26.89 -9.24 -19.44
N VAL A 11 -27.63 -9.52 -20.50
CA VAL A 11 -27.22 -10.20 -21.73
C VAL A 11 -26.30 -9.28 -22.54
N LEU A 12 -25.17 -9.83 -23.00
CA LEU A 12 -24.23 -9.19 -23.91
C LEU A 12 -24.82 -9.12 -25.32
N ASN A 13 -24.95 -7.92 -25.89
CA ASN A 13 -25.18 -7.63 -27.31
C ASN A 13 -25.19 -6.09 -27.45
N GLN A 14 -24.54 -5.38 -28.37
CA GLN A 14 -23.99 -5.66 -29.68
C GLN A 14 -22.85 -4.67 -29.95
N PHE A 15 -21.89 -5.08 -30.78
CA PHE A 15 -20.86 -4.24 -31.38
C PHE A 15 -21.50 -3.06 -32.13
N ALA A 16 -21.29 -1.84 -31.65
CA ALA A 16 -21.53 -0.62 -32.42
C ALA A 16 -20.25 -0.24 -33.17
N LYS A 17 -20.43 -0.03 -34.47
CA LYS A 17 -19.42 0.18 -35.50
C LYS A 17 -18.54 1.42 -35.27
N ASN A 18 -17.32 1.30 -35.79
CA ASN A 18 -16.29 2.31 -35.95
C ASN A 18 -16.81 3.68 -36.39
N ASP A 19 -16.51 4.72 -35.60
CA ASP A 19 -16.19 6.06 -36.08
C ASP A 19 -14.76 6.39 -35.61
N CYS A 20 -13.80 5.98 -36.44
CA CYS A 20 -12.38 6.30 -36.28
C CYS A 20 -12.13 7.71 -36.83
N CYS A 21 -11.45 8.56 -36.06
CA CYS A 21 -10.90 9.86 -36.45
C CYS A 21 -11.81 11.11 -36.34
N LYS A 22 -12.07 11.59 -35.11
CA LYS A 22 -12.14 13.04 -34.81
C LYS A 22 -11.40 13.35 -33.50
N PRO A 23 -10.52 14.36 -33.45
CA PRO A 23 -9.85 14.74 -32.21
C PRO A 23 -10.85 15.44 -31.29
N ARG A 24 -11.19 14.78 -30.18
CA ARG A 24 -11.98 15.39 -29.10
C ARG A 24 -11.11 16.44 -28.42
N LYS A 25 -11.43 17.72 -28.64
CA LYS A 25 -10.78 18.85 -27.96
C LYS A 25 -11.07 18.78 -26.45
N ASN A 26 -10.02 19.10 -25.70
CA ASN A 26 -9.98 19.46 -24.28
C ASN A 26 -10.11 18.34 -23.26
N SER A 27 -9.00 17.63 -23.05
CA SER A 27 -8.59 17.23 -21.71
C SER A 27 -7.09 17.45 -21.59
N MET A 28 -6.70 18.71 -21.42
CA MET A 28 -5.35 19.06 -21.00
C MET A 28 -5.21 18.73 -19.51
N PHE A 29 -5.29 17.44 -19.18
CA PHE A 29 -4.75 16.93 -17.92
C PHE A 29 -3.26 16.84 -18.16
N THR A 30 -2.52 17.84 -17.67
CA THR A 30 -1.09 17.74 -17.48
C THR A 30 -0.84 16.56 -16.57
N SER A 31 -0.54 15.41 -17.17
CA SER A 31 -0.08 14.21 -16.50
C SER A 31 1.30 14.49 -15.90
N LYS A 32 1.32 15.17 -14.75
CA LYS A 32 2.36 14.89 -13.76
C LYS A 32 1.98 13.53 -13.19
N THR A 33 2.61 12.50 -13.73
CA THR A 33 2.58 11.11 -13.24
C THR A 33 3.09 11.06 -11.80
N SER A 34 2.26 11.48 -10.84
CA SER A 34 2.34 10.93 -9.50
C SER A 34 1.49 9.67 -9.53
N ASP A 35 2.12 8.50 -9.46
CA ASP A 35 1.42 7.27 -9.09
C ASP A 35 0.73 7.55 -7.75
N SER A 36 -0.55 7.92 -7.81
CA SER A 36 -1.36 8.21 -6.64
C SER A 36 -1.81 6.87 -6.09
N ILE A 37 -0.98 6.28 -5.23
CA ILE A 37 -1.40 5.13 -4.44
C ILE A 37 -2.34 5.67 -3.36
N SER A 38 -3.65 5.62 -3.63
CA SER A 38 -4.67 6.04 -2.66
C SER A 38 -4.95 4.90 -1.69
N PHE A 39 -4.40 4.98 -0.48
CA PHE A 39 -4.78 4.08 0.61
C PHE A 39 -5.89 4.74 1.42
N GLY A 40 -7.11 4.19 1.36
CA GLY A 40 -8.25 4.63 2.16
C GLY A 40 -8.16 4.26 3.65
N LYS A 41 -7.00 3.80 4.15
CA LYS A 41 -6.79 3.28 5.50
C LYS A 41 -5.86 4.19 6.32
N SER A 42 -6.10 4.30 7.63
CA SER A 42 -5.21 5.03 8.53
C SER A 42 -3.86 4.30 8.71
N LYS A 43 -2.83 5.03 9.17
CA LYS A 43 -1.52 4.47 9.53
C LYS A 43 -1.65 3.29 10.49
N GLU A 44 -2.53 3.41 11.48
CA GLU A 44 -2.79 2.38 12.50
C GLU A 44 -3.40 1.13 11.86
N SER A 45 -4.33 1.30 10.93
CA SER A 45 -4.94 0.18 10.20
C SER A 45 -3.93 -0.50 9.29
N LEU A 46 -3.07 0.25 8.59
CA LEU A 46 -2.02 -0.31 7.73
C LEU A 46 -1.02 -1.16 8.53
N VAL A 47 -0.55 -0.65 9.67
CA VAL A 47 0.39 -1.39 10.52
C VAL A 47 -0.28 -2.59 11.16
N THR A 48 -1.53 -2.46 11.60
CA THR A 48 -2.29 -3.60 12.14
C THR A 48 -2.47 -4.70 11.09
N ASP A 49 -2.84 -4.34 9.85
CA ASP A 49 -2.97 -5.28 8.75
C ASP A 49 -1.64 -5.98 8.44
N ALA A 50 -0.52 -5.25 8.45
CA ALA A 50 0.81 -5.83 8.22
C ALA A 50 1.18 -6.86 9.30
N PHE A 51 0.98 -6.54 10.58
CA PHE A 51 1.21 -7.50 11.66
C PHE A 51 0.24 -8.69 11.61
N LEU A 52 -1.00 -8.51 11.15
CA LEU A 52 -1.93 -9.62 10.92
C LEU A 52 -1.47 -10.53 9.77
N GLN A 53 -0.92 -9.97 8.69
CA GLN A 53 -0.36 -10.78 7.60
C GLN A 53 0.85 -11.58 8.05
N ILE A 54 1.73 -10.98 8.85
CA ILE A 54 2.83 -11.71 9.49
C ILE A 54 2.28 -12.84 10.36
N ALA A 55 1.32 -12.55 11.25
CA ALA A 55 0.78 -13.54 12.18
C ALA A 55 0.19 -14.77 11.48
N LYS A 56 -0.40 -14.60 10.28
CA LYS A 56 -0.93 -15.69 9.46
C LYS A 56 0.16 -16.61 8.89
N ASN A 57 1.30 -16.03 8.49
CA ASN A 57 2.35 -16.74 7.76
C ASN A 57 3.56 -17.10 8.64
N ARG A 58 3.53 -16.71 9.92
CA ARG A 58 4.62 -16.91 10.86
C ARG A 58 4.76 -18.38 11.26
N LYS A 59 5.98 -18.89 11.22
CA LYS A 59 6.31 -20.22 11.77
C LYS A 59 6.30 -20.16 13.31
N PRO A 60 5.93 -21.25 14.00
CA PRO A 60 6.05 -21.32 15.45
C PRO A 60 7.48 -20.98 15.89
N SER A 61 7.62 -20.10 16.88
CA SER A 61 8.90 -19.73 17.51
C SER A 61 9.86 -18.87 16.68
N SER A 62 9.46 -18.31 15.52
CA SER A 62 10.28 -17.36 14.77
C SER A 62 9.64 -15.97 14.70
N LEU A 63 10.47 -14.93 14.52
CA LEU A 63 9.99 -13.64 14.01
C LEU A 63 9.44 -13.87 12.60
N GLY A 64 8.37 -13.16 12.25
CA GLY A 64 7.79 -13.27 10.93
C GLY A 64 8.17 -12.11 10.01
N GLU A 65 8.07 -12.36 8.71
CA GLU A 65 8.24 -11.34 7.69
C GLU A 65 7.11 -11.45 6.66
N TYR A 66 6.79 -10.31 6.07
CA TYR A 66 5.81 -10.18 5.02
C TYR A 66 6.42 -9.35 3.90
N MET A 67 6.41 -9.91 2.70
CA MET A 67 6.91 -9.25 1.49
C MET A 67 5.75 -9.01 0.54
N GLY A 68 5.80 -7.91 -0.19
CA GLY A 68 4.80 -7.61 -1.19
C GLY A 68 5.27 -6.58 -2.20
N THR A 69 4.44 -6.41 -3.22
CA THR A 69 4.65 -5.44 -4.29
C THR A 69 3.35 -4.68 -4.52
N VAL A 70 3.46 -3.35 -4.58
CA VAL A 70 2.35 -2.45 -4.96
C VAL A 70 2.82 -1.59 -6.14
N GLY A 71 2.25 -1.85 -7.32
CA GLY A 71 2.71 -1.22 -8.56
C GLY A 71 4.19 -1.52 -8.82
N LYS A 72 5.03 -0.49 -8.87
CA LYS A 72 6.49 -0.59 -9.06
C LYS A 72 7.30 -0.56 -7.75
N THR A 73 6.61 -0.67 -6.62
CA THR A 73 7.23 -0.55 -5.29
C THR A 73 7.23 -1.91 -4.61
N ASN A 74 8.42 -2.42 -4.31
CA ASN A 74 8.58 -3.62 -3.48
C ASN A 74 8.74 -3.20 -2.03
N PHE A 75 8.21 -4.00 -1.11
CA PHE A 75 8.41 -3.76 0.31
C PHE A 75 8.59 -5.08 1.07
N ILE A 76 9.34 -4.98 2.17
CA ILE A 76 9.58 -6.05 3.13
C ILE A 76 9.22 -5.48 4.50
N PHE A 77 8.35 -6.15 5.22
CA PHE A 77 7.96 -5.81 6.57
C PHE A 77 8.35 -6.97 7.49
N LYS A 78 9.40 -6.80 8.28
CA LYS A 78 10.02 -7.86 9.08
C LYS A 78 9.91 -7.54 10.56
N GLU A 79 9.37 -8.45 11.37
CA GLU A 79 9.35 -8.27 12.81
C GLU A 79 10.77 -8.27 13.37
N THR A 80 11.07 -7.28 14.22
CA THR A 80 12.27 -7.25 15.06
C THR A 80 11.93 -7.69 16.49
N LYS A 81 10.68 -7.49 16.90
CA LYS A 81 10.13 -7.96 18.17
C LYS A 81 8.69 -8.40 17.97
N PHE A 82 8.44 -9.64 18.38
CA PHE A 82 7.17 -10.33 18.20
C PHE A 82 5.96 -9.45 18.51
N GLY A 83 5.17 -9.16 17.48
CA GLY A 83 3.92 -8.41 17.54
C GLY A 83 4.04 -6.95 18.03
N LYS A 84 5.24 -6.41 18.20
CA LYS A 84 5.50 -5.10 18.83
C LYS A 84 6.34 -4.18 17.95
N GLU A 85 7.42 -4.69 17.39
CA GLU A 85 8.38 -3.89 16.61
C GLU A 85 8.71 -4.61 15.30
N ALA A 86 8.88 -3.83 14.24
CA ALA A 86 9.18 -4.31 12.92
C ALA A 86 10.00 -3.28 12.14
N GLN A 87 10.62 -3.74 11.06
CA GLN A 87 11.33 -2.93 10.11
C GLN A 87 10.61 -3.02 8.76
N LEU A 88 10.27 -1.85 8.20
CA LEU A 88 9.68 -1.71 6.87
C LEU A 88 10.78 -1.21 5.92
N SER A 89 11.24 -2.07 5.03
CA SER A 89 12.15 -1.72 3.93
C SER A 89 11.35 -1.58 2.64
N VAL A 90 11.58 -0.48 1.92
CA VAL A 90 10.88 -0.17 0.66
C VAL A 90 11.90 0.07 -0.44
N LEU A 91 11.67 -0.55 -1.60
CA LEU A 91 12.49 -0.43 -2.80
C LEU A 91 11.63 0.04 -3.98
N ARG A 92 12.02 1.13 -4.62
CA ARG A 92 11.36 1.66 -5.84
C ARG A 92 12.39 2.29 -6.76
N ASN A 93 12.42 1.91 -8.03
CA ASN A 93 13.33 2.49 -9.03
C ASN A 93 14.80 2.55 -8.58
N ASN A 94 15.30 1.47 -7.96
CA ASN A 94 16.62 1.35 -7.33
C ASN A 94 16.88 2.26 -6.12
N GLU A 95 15.90 3.05 -5.68
CA GLU A 95 15.95 3.77 -4.41
C GLU A 95 15.45 2.88 -3.27
N HIS A 96 16.11 2.98 -2.13
CA HIS A 96 15.80 2.20 -0.93
C HIS A 96 15.56 3.12 0.27
N VAL A 97 14.66 2.71 1.16
CA VAL A 97 14.47 3.35 2.46
C VAL A 97 14.01 2.32 3.48
N THR A 98 14.48 2.49 4.71
CA THR A 98 14.07 1.67 5.85
C THR A 98 13.40 2.52 6.92
N PHE A 99 12.29 2.02 7.47
CA PHE A 99 11.60 2.58 8.62
C PHE A 99 11.51 1.58 9.76
N ASN A 100 11.71 2.06 10.98
CA ASN A 100 11.39 1.34 12.20
C ASN A 100 9.92 1.60 12.57
N VAL A 101 9.18 0.51 12.73
CA VAL A 101 7.75 0.52 13.08
C VAL A 101 7.60 -0.05 14.49
N SER A 102 6.96 0.70 15.38
CA SER A 102 6.64 0.24 16.72
C SER A 102 5.18 0.47 17.04
N ARG A 103 4.59 -0.51 17.74
CA ARG A 103 3.24 -0.45 18.28
C ARG A 103 3.24 -0.96 19.71
N GLY A 104 2.36 -0.42 20.54
CA GLY A 104 2.22 -0.82 21.93
C GLY A 104 0.78 -0.69 22.40
N THR A 105 0.46 -1.39 23.48
CA THR A 105 -0.85 -1.29 24.12
C THR A 105 -1.08 0.17 24.53
N ASN A 106 -2.20 0.75 24.08
CA ASN A 106 -2.56 2.15 24.33
C ASN A 106 -1.54 3.20 23.87
N LYS A 107 -0.64 2.85 22.93
CA LYS A 107 0.30 3.81 22.32
C LYS A 107 0.01 3.96 20.83
N PRO A 108 0.06 5.19 20.27
CA PRO A 108 -0.06 5.39 18.84
C PRO A 108 1.07 4.66 18.11
N VAL A 109 0.78 4.21 16.90
CA VAL A 109 1.78 3.58 16.04
C VAL A 109 2.84 4.62 15.66
N ALA A 110 4.11 4.29 15.92
CA ALA A 110 5.24 5.11 15.53
C ALA A 110 5.95 4.47 14.34
N ILE A 111 6.20 5.26 13.30
CA ILE A 111 6.96 4.89 12.12
C ILE A 111 8.03 5.96 11.97
N VAL A 112 9.28 5.57 12.16
CA VAL A 112 10.44 6.47 12.20
C VAL A 112 11.45 6.00 11.17
N GLU A 113 12.06 6.92 10.44
CA GLU A 113 13.14 6.57 9.52
C GLU A 113 14.30 5.88 10.27
N ALA A 114 14.85 4.81 9.71
CA ALA A 114 15.98 4.11 10.31
C ALA A 114 17.28 4.88 10.06
N VAL A 115 18.02 5.16 11.14
CA VAL A 115 19.27 5.95 11.13
C VAL A 115 20.39 5.26 10.33
N GLU A 116 20.39 3.93 10.28
CA GLU A 116 21.48 3.13 9.72
C GLU A 116 21.38 2.89 8.20
N GLY A 117 20.36 3.43 7.52
CA GLY A 117 20.15 3.23 6.09
C GLY A 117 20.70 4.39 5.24
N ASN A 118 21.32 4.07 4.09
CA ASN A 118 21.49 5.05 3.00
C ASN A 118 20.13 5.29 2.32
N ASN A 119 19.21 5.91 3.06
CA ASN A 119 17.83 6.10 2.64
C ASN A 119 17.75 7.19 1.56
N SER A 120 17.01 6.94 0.48
CA SER A 120 16.70 7.99 -0.48
C SER A 120 15.77 9.02 0.15
N LYS A 121 16.24 10.27 0.25
CA LYS A 121 15.44 11.41 0.73
C LYS A 121 14.14 11.59 -0.05
N ASN A 122 14.15 11.31 -1.35
CA ASN A 122 12.95 11.40 -2.19
C ASN A 122 11.92 10.33 -1.78
N LEU A 123 12.38 9.08 -1.66
CA LEU A 123 11.51 7.97 -1.27
C LEU A 123 10.99 8.11 0.17
N VAL A 124 11.81 8.65 1.09
CA VAL A 124 11.40 9.02 2.45
C VAL A 124 10.24 10.01 2.41
N GLN A 125 10.38 11.13 1.69
CA GLN A 125 9.32 12.15 1.59
C GLN A 125 8.04 11.61 0.99
N ILE A 126 8.15 10.78 -0.05
CA ILE A 126 7.01 10.12 -0.69
C ILE A 126 6.27 9.28 0.36
N ILE A 127 6.96 8.42 1.10
CA ILE A 127 6.35 7.51 2.07
C ILE A 127 5.80 8.27 3.29
N GLN A 128 6.51 9.28 3.81
CA GLN A 128 6.02 10.11 4.91
C GLN A 128 4.74 10.85 4.53
N ARG A 129 4.66 11.42 3.32
CA ARG A 129 3.43 12.01 2.78
C ARG A 129 2.29 10.99 2.71
N PHE A 130 2.58 9.77 2.25
CA PHE A 130 1.58 8.71 2.18
C PHE A 130 1.06 8.27 3.55
N LEU A 131 1.95 8.10 4.52
CA LEU A 131 1.61 7.68 5.88
C LEU A 131 1.05 8.81 6.74
N LYS A 132 0.91 10.02 6.17
CA LYS A 132 0.55 11.27 6.87
C LYS A 132 1.43 11.50 8.10
N ILE A 133 2.69 11.10 8.01
CA ILE A 133 3.71 11.38 9.02
C ILE A 133 4.19 12.80 8.69
N VAL A 134 3.45 13.78 9.17
CA VAL A 134 3.89 15.18 9.14
C VAL A 134 4.68 15.40 10.43
N HIS A 135 5.93 15.83 10.31
CA HIS A 135 6.69 16.39 11.43
C HIS A 135 6.41 17.88 11.53
#